data_AF-A0A1H0A1K2-F1
#
_entry.id   AF-A0A1H0A1K2-F1
#
_cell.length_a   1.000
_cell.length_b   1.000
_cell.length_c   1.000
_cell.angle_alpha   90.00
_cell.angle_beta   90.00
_cell.angle_gamma   90.00
#
_symmetry.space_group_name_H-M   'P 1'
#
loop_
_entity.id
_entity.type
_entity.pdbx_description
1 polymer ?
#
loop_
_entity_poly.entity_id
_entity_poly.type
_entity_poly.pdbx_seq_one_letter_code
_entity_poly.pdbx_strand_id
1 'polypeptide(L)' 'MTLKKGDWIKFQTGGVGLIIRMAKDRSWADVDCGRWSKRVPNPDKHLKPLAEQEANQ' A
#
# COMPACT_ATOMS: atom_id res chain seq x y z
N MET A 1 2.52 10.58 -6.41
CA MET A 1 1.16 10.00 -6.60
C MET A 1 0.52 9.78 -5.23
N THR A 2 -0.80 9.94 -5.12
CA THR A 2 -1.55 9.80 -3.86
C THR A 2 -2.15 8.39 -3.78
N LEU A 3 -1.69 7.57 -2.82
CA LEU A 3 -2.26 6.24 -2.56
C LEU A 3 -3.75 6.32 -2.27
N LYS A 4 -4.53 5.40 -2.84
CA LYS A 4 -5.98 5.28 -2.64
C LYS A 4 -6.41 3.82 -2.45
N LYS A 5 -7.66 3.64 -2.01
CA LYS A 5 -8.32 2.34 -1.99
C LYS A 5 -8.35 1.75 -3.40
N GLY A 6 -8.02 0.46 -3.50
CA GLY A 6 -7.95 -0.28 -4.76
C GLY A 6 -6.57 -0.27 -5.42
N ASP A 7 -5.61 0.51 -4.91
CA ASP A 7 -4.24 0.47 -5.42
C ASP A 7 -3.52 -0.79 -4.95
N TRP A 8 -2.79 -1.40 -5.88
CA TRP A 8 -1.79 -2.41 -5.57
C TRP A 8 -0.49 -1.75 -5.14
N ILE A 9 0.02 -2.19 -4.00
CA ILE A 9 1.28 -1.72 -3.42
C ILE A 9 2.27 -2.85 -3.33
N LYS A 10 3.55 -2.50 -3.35
CA LYS A 10 4.64 -3.43 -3.06
C LYS A 10 5.35 -2.96 -1.80
N PHE A 11 5.37 -3.81 -0.79
CA PHE A 11 6.11 -3.61 0.45
C PHE A 11 7.61 -3.59 0.14
N GLN A 12 8.39 -2.85 0.94
CA GLN A 12 9.85 -2.80 0.79
C GLN A 12 10.51 -4.18 0.89
N THR A 13 9.91 -5.12 1.63
CA THR A 13 10.38 -6.50 1.77
C THR A 13 9.98 -7.42 0.62
N GLY A 14 9.38 -6.88 -0.46
CA GLY A 14 9.08 -7.60 -1.69
C GLY A 14 7.66 -8.18 -1.80
N GLY A 15 6.87 -8.18 -0.73
CA GLY A 15 5.46 -8.61 -0.77
C GLY A 15 4.57 -7.62 -1.53
N VAL A 16 3.48 -8.09 -2.12
CA VAL A 16 2.48 -7.26 -2.81
C VAL A 16 1.15 -7.34 -2.07
N GLY A 17 0.40 -6.24 -2.04
CA GLY A 17 -0.91 -6.22 -1.41
C GLY A 17 -1.84 -5.16 -1.99
N LEU A 18 -3.13 -5.30 -1.73
CA LEU A 18 -4.18 -4.41 -2.22
C LEU A 18 -4.69 -3.52 -1.07
N ILE A 19 -4.76 -2.21 -1.28
CA ILE A 19 -5.36 -1.32 -0.27
C ILE A 19 -6.88 -1.53 -0.27
N ILE A 20 -7.40 -2.12 0.79
CA ILE A 20 -8.84 -2.39 0.95
C ILE A 20 -9.57 -1.26 1.70
N ARG A 21 -8.88 -0.58 2.61
CA ARG A 21 -9.41 0.56 3.39
C ARG A 21 -8.31 1.57 3.68
N MET A 22 -8.69 2.83 3.82
CA MET A 22 -7.79 3.91 4.15
C MET A 22 -8.51 4.96 4.99
N ALA A 23 -7.81 5.52 5.97
CA ALA A 23 -8.29 6.64 6.75
C ALA A 23 -8.38 7.91 5.88
N LYS A 24 -9.39 8.75 6.10
CA LYS A 24 -9.54 10.03 5.36
C LYS A 24 -8.36 10.97 5.58
N ASP A 25 -7.82 10.97 6.80
CA ASP A 25 -6.64 11.74 7.21
C ASP A 25 -5.31 11.09 6.81
N ARG A 26 -5.37 9.90 6.18
CA ARG A 26 -4.22 9.12 5.72
C ARG A 26 -3.28 8.69 6.86
N SER A 27 -3.76 8.66 8.10
CA SER A 27 -3.00 8.17 9.25
C SER A 27 -2.73 6.66 9.18
N TRP A 28 -3.59 5.90 8.49
CA TRP A 28 -3.43 4.46 8.29
C TRP A 28 -4.11 3.95 7.01
N ALA A 29 -3.67 2.78 6.55
CA ALA A 29 -4.34 1.99 5.51
C ALA A 29 -4.35 0.50 5.88
N ASP A 30 -5.44 -0.20 5.59
CA ASP A 30 -5.49 -1.66 5.67
C ASP A 30 -5.17 -2.23 4.29
N VAL A 31 -4.14 -3.07 4.24
CA VAL A 31 -3.67 -3.75 3.03
C VAL A 31 -3.96 -5.23 3.13
N ASP A 32 -4.67 -5.76 2.14
CA ASP A 32 -4.90 -7.18 1.97
C ASP A 32 -3.70 -7.84 1.29
N CYS A 33 -3.15 -8.88 1.93
CA CYS A 33 -2.02 -9.68 1.47
C CYS A 33 -2.46 -11.13 1.16
N GLY A 34 -3.74 -11.32 0.83
CA GLY A 34 -4.34 -12.59 0.40
C GLY A 34 -4.84 -13.44 1.56
N ARG A 35 -3.93 -13.95 2.41
CA ARG A 35 -4.30 -14.80 3.58
C ARG A 35 -4.47 -14.01 4.87
N TRP A 36 -3.98 -12.78 4.90
CA TRP A 36 -4.03 -11.89 6.04
C TRP A 36 -4.13 -10.46 5.55
N SER A 37 -4.63 -9.58 6.41
CA SER A 37 -4.59 -8.15 6.20
C SER A 37 -3.75 -7.48 7.27
N LYS A 38 -3.13 -6.36 6.94
CA LYS A 38 -2.35 -5.57 7.88
C LYS A 38 -2.67 -4.11 7.77
N ARG A 39 -2.80 -3.50 8.93
CA ARG A 39 -2.84 -2.05 9.07
C ARG A 39 -1.44 -1.47 9.00
N VAL A 40 -1.24 -0.56 8.07
CA VAL A 40 0.00 0.18 7.87
C VAL A 40 -0.22 1.60 8.36
N PRO A 41 0.49 2.05 9.41
CA PRO A 41 0.48 3.45 9.80
C PRO A 41 1.26 4.29 8.78
N ASN A 42 0.86 5.54 8.57
CA ASN A 42 1.49 6.47 7.63
C ASN A 42 1.79 5.83 6.26
N PRO A 43 0.76 5.31 5.57
CA PRO A 43 0.90 4.57 4.31
C PRO A 43 1.76 5.30 3.27
N ASP A 44 1.68 6.62 3.16
CA ASP A 44 2.46 7.41 2.20
C ASP A 44 3.98 7.32 2.41
N LYS A 45 4.44 6.98 3.62
CA LYS A 45 5.87 6.79 3.93
C LYS A 45 6.33 5.36 3.68
N HIS A 46 5.45 4.38 3.87
CA HIS A 46 5.81 2.97 3.96
C HIS A 46 5.38 2.14 2.75
N LEU A 47 4.44 2.64 1.96
CA LEU A 47 3.90 1.95 0.79
C LEU A 47 4.31 2.70 -0.47
N LYS A 48 4.64 1.94 -1.51
CA LYS A 48 4.86 2.47 -2.85
C LYS A 48 3.89 1.80 -3.81
N PRO A 49 3.25 2.56 -4.72
CA PRO A 49 2.44 1.98 -5.79
C PRO A 49 3.26 0.97 -6.59
N LEU A 50 2.68 -0.17 -6.94
CA LEU A 50 3.36 -1.19 -7.74
C LEU A 50 3.85 -0.62 -9.08
N ALA A 51 3.03 0.21 -9.72
CA ALA A 51 3.34 0.86 -11.01
C ALA A 51 4.58 1.78 -10.97
N GLU A 52 4.94 2.32 -9.79
CA GLU A 52 6.08 3.24 -9.66
C GLU A 52 7.41 2.49 -9.45
N GLN A 53 7.36 1.22 -9.03
CA GLN A 53 8.57 0.42 -8.80
C GLN A 53 9.16 -0.18 -10.08
N GLU A 54 8.35 -0.36 -11.14
CA GLU A 54 8.81 -0.89 -12.43
C GLU A 54 9.52 0.17 -13.28
N ALA A 55 9.28 1.46 -13.01
CA ALA A 55 9.89 2.57 -13.73
C ALA A 55 11.31 2.95 -13.24
N ASN A 56 11.81 2.28 -12.20
CA ASN A 56 13.10 2.57 -11.58
C ASN A 56 14.03 1.34 -11.52
N GLN A 57 13.86 0.40 -12.46
CA GLN A 57 14.77 -0.72 -12.72
C GLN A 57 15.66 -0.44 -13.94
#